data_AF-A0A1B9B7V5-F1
#
_entry.id   AF-A0A1B9B7V5-F1
#
_cell.length_a   1.000
_cell.length_b   1.000
_cell.length_c   1.000
_cell.angle_alpha   90.00
_cell.angle_beta   90.00
_cell.angle_gamma   90.00
#
_symmetry.space_group_name_H-M   'P 1'
#
loop_
_entity.id
_entity.type
_entity.pdbx_description
1 polymer ?
#
loop_
_entity_poly.entity_id
_entity_poly.type
_entity_poly.pdbx_seq_one_letter_code
_entity_poly.pdbx_strand_id
1 'polypeptide(L)' 'MSVFFNGGNLVKRISKKHRKPILFFVIILLFVAGLLDIKYEGLFFQLLPHSIQSYLAKIF' A
#
# COMPACT_ATOMS: atom_id res chain seq x y z
N MET A 1 7.99 -9.73 -40.74
CA MET A 1 8.37 -10.21 -39.40
C MET A 1 8.88 -9.06 -38.50
N SER A 2 8.26 -7.87 -38.55
CA SER A 2 8.70 -6.67 -37.82
C SER A 2 7.67 -6.16 -36.81
N VAL A 3 6.41 -6.61 -36.89
CA VAL A 3 5.31 -6.13 -36.03
C VAL A 3 5.42 -6.66 -34.58
N PHE A 4 5.98 -7.86 -34.39
CA PHE A 4 6.17 -8.48 -33.07
C PHE A 4 7.21 -7.77 -32.19
N PHE A 5 8.22 -7.10 -32.78
CA PHE A 5 9.26 -6.40 -32.02
C PHE A 5 8.77 -5.09 -31.37
N ASN A 6 7.68 -4.50 -31.87
CA ASN A 6 7.21 -3.19 -31.39
C ASN A 6 6.29 -3.31 -30.15
N GLY A 7 5.50 -4.39 -30.05
CA GLY A 7 4.59 -4.63 -28.93
C GLY A 7 5.30 -4.81 -27.58
N GLY A 8 6.39 -5.58 -27.56
CA GLY A 8 7.19 -5.79 -26.34
C GLY A 8 7.84 -4.51 -25.80
N ASN A 9 8.22 -3.59 -26.69
CA ASN A 9 8.85 -2.32 -26.32
C ASN A 9 7.84 -1.30 -25.77
N LEU A 10 6.60 -1.34 -26.26
CA LEU A 10 5.48 -0.52 -25.76
C LEU A 10 5.05 -0.95 -24.36
N VAL A 11 4.86 -2.24 -24.11
CA VAL A 11 4.50 -2.76 -22.78
C VAL A 11 5.61 -2.45 -21.76
N LYS A 12 6.89 -2.58 -22.18
CA LYS A 12 8.04 -2.25 -21.34
C LYS A 12 8.10 -0.76 -20.98
N ARG A 13 7.70 0.14 -21.90
CA ARG A 13 7.61 1.60 -21.65
C ARG A 13 6.42 1.97 -20.76
N ILE A 14 5.26 1.34 -20.94
CA ILE A 14 4.05 1.58 -20.14
C ILE A 14 4.27 1.08 -18.69
N SER A 15 4.81 -0.13 -18.52
CA SER A 15 5.12 -0.68 -17.20
C SER A 15 6.12 0.20 -16.41
N LYS A 16 7.14 0.74 -17.09
CA LYS A 16 8.14 1.62 -16.45
C LYS A 16 7.56 2.98 -16.05
N LYS A 17 6.50 3.46 -16.72
CA LYS A 17 5.86 4.74 -16.46
C LYS A 17 4.84 4.68 -15.31
N HIS A 18 4.13 3.55 -15.14
CA HIS A 18 3.05 3.41 -14.16
C HIS A 18 3.41 2.64 -12.88
N ARG A 19 4.60 2.02 -12.79
CA ARG A 19 5.03 1.31 -11.56
C ARG A 19 5.10 2.20 -10.31
N LYS A 20 5.53 3.45 -10.46
CA LYS A 20 5.67 4.40 -9.34
C LYS A 20 4.32 4.82 -8.73
N PRO A 21 3.31 5.26 -9.50
CA PRO A 21 2.02 5.63 -8.93
C PRO A 21 1.25 4.45 -8.34
N ILE A 22 1.40 3.23 -8.90
CA ILE A 22 0.77 2.03 -8.34
C ILE A 22 1.36 1.73 -6.95
N LEU A 23 2.68 1.79 -6.80
CA LEU A 23 3.33 1.59 -5.50
C LEU A 23 2.85 2.63 -4.48
N PHE A 24 2.74 3.89 -4.89
CA PHE A 24 2.24 4.97 -4.04
C PHE A 24 0.79 4.74 -3.61
N PHE A 25 -0.08 4.27 -4.52
CA PHE A 25 -1.46 3.94 -4.21
C PHE A 25 -1.58 2.78 -3.21
N VAL A 26 -0.77 1.74 -3.36
CA VAL A 26 -0.71 0.61 -2.42
C VAL A 26 -0.27 1.07 -1.02
N ILE A 27 0.71 1.97 -0.94
CA ILE A 27 1.17 2.54 0.34
C ILE A 27 0.04 3.31 1.02
N ILE A 28 -0.70 4.14 0.28
CA ILE A 28 -1.84 4.91 0.82
C ILE A 28 -2.93 3.95 1.33
N LEU A 29 -3.27 2.92 0.55
CA LEU A 29 -4.26 1.91 0.96
C LEU A 29 -3.86 1.20 2.26
N LEU A 30 -2.60 0.81 2.38
CA LEU A 30 -2.04 0.24 3.61
C LEU A 30 -2.12 1.22 4.78
N PHE A 31 -1.86 2.50 4.54
CA PHE A 31 -1.93 3.53 5.56
C PHE A 31 -3.36 3.74 6.05
N VAL A 32 -4.33 3.82 5.13
CA VAL A 32 -5.75 3.98 5.47
C VAL A 32 -6.27 2.73 6.20
N ALA A 33 -5.94 1.53 5.72
CA ALA A 33 -6.31 0.28 6.39
C ALA A 33 -5.72 0.18 7.80
N GLY A 34 -4.44 0.54 7.96
CA GLY A 34 -3.78 0.57 9.27
C GLY A 34 -4.37 1.60 10.22
N LEU A 35 -4.66 2.82 9.74
CA LEU A 35 -5.34 3.86 10.53
C LEU A 35 -6.74 3.42 10.96
N LEU A 36 -7.48 2.77 10.07
CA LEU A 36 -8.82 2.25 10.36
C LEU A 36 -8.73 1.13 11.40
N ASP A 37 -7.79 0.20 11.24
CA ASP A 37 -7.59 -0.89 12.18
C ASP A 37 -7.17 -0.38 13.56
N ILE A 38 -6.31 0.63 13.65
CA ILE A 38 -5.96 1.29 14.93
C ILE A 38 -7.18 1.96 15.57
N LYS A 39 -7.97 2.70 14.80
CA LYS A 39 -9.13 3.43 15.32
C LYS A 39 -10.23 2.51 15.86
N TYR A 40 -10.43 1.35 15.24
CA TYR A 40 -11.48 0.41 15.62
C TYR A 40 -10.96 -0.79 16.43
N GLU A 41 -9.77 -0.67 17.02
CA GLU A 41 -9.10 -1.75 17.78
C GLU A 41 -9.11 -3.09 17.05
N GLY A 42 -8.82 -3.06 15.76
CA GLY A 42 -8.83 -4.21 14.87
C GLY A 42 -7.66 -5.18 15.10
N LEU A 43 -7.52 -6.15 14.19
CA LEU A 43 -6.64 -7.31 14.39
C LEU A 43 -5.16 -6.92 14.49
N PHE A 44 -4.71 -5.92 13.72
CA PHE A 44 -3.34 -5.44 13.82
C PHE A 44 -3.14 -4.64 15.09
N PHE A 45 -4.12 -3.84 15.52
CA PHE A 45 -4.06 -3.12 16.79
C PHE A 45 -3.93 -4.07 17.98
N GLN A 46 -4.71 -5.15 18.01
CA GLN A 46 -4.64 -6.18 19.04
C GLN A 46 -3.32 -6.95 19.04
N LEU A 47 -2.68 -7.07 17.87
CA LEU A 47 -1.35 -7.67 17.76
C LEU A 47 -0.23 -6.76 18.27
N LEU A 48 -0.49 -5.45 18.42
CA LEU A 48 0.51 -4.52 18.94
C LEU A 48 0.82 -4.83 20.41
N PRO A 49 2.04 -4.55 20.88
CA PRO A 49 2.37 -4.61 22.30
C PRO A 49 1.47 -3.71 23.14
N HIS A 50 1.16 -4.15 24.35
CA HIS A 50 0.29 -3.45 25.30
C HIS A 50 0.69 -1.98 25.55
N SER A 51 1.99 -1.67 25.53
CA SER A 51 2.51 -0.31 25.67
C SER A 51 2.07 0.62 24.53
N ILE A 52 2.05 0.09 23.30
CA ILE A 52 1.68 0.83 22.08
C ILE A 52 0.17 0.96 22.00
N GLN A 53 -0.58 -0.10 22.32
CA GLN A 53 -2.05 -0.04 22.41
C GLN A 53 -2.49 1.03 23.41
N SER A 54 -1.91 1.04 24.61
CA SER A 54 -2.28 2.02 25.65
C SER A 54 -1.89 3.45 25.28
N TYR A 55 -0.81 3.64 24.51
CA TYR A 55 -0.43 4.96 23.99
C TYR A 55 -1.41 5.45 22.92
N LEU A 56 -1.78 4.58 21.98
CA LEU A 56 -2.70 4.91 20.89
C LEU A 56 -4.14 5.13 21.38
N ALA A 57 -4.62 4.33 22.34
CA ALA A 57 -5.93 4.49 22.98
C ALA A 57 -6.08 5.78 23.82
N LYS A 58 -4.97 6.49 24.07
CA LYS A 58 -5.00 7.82 24.68
C LYS A 58 -5.05 8.94 23.65
N ILE A 59 -4.70 8.66 22.39
CA ILE A 59 -4.61 9.64 21.30
C ILE A 59 -5.89 9.63 20.45
N PHE A 60 -6.44 8.44 20.21
CA PHE A 60 -7.75 8.23 19.57
C PHE A 60 -8.86 8.15 20.61
#